data_AF-A0AAI9C6R0-F1
#
_entry.id   AF-A0AAI9C6R0-F1
#
_cell.length_a   1.000
_cell.length_b   1.000
_cell.length_c   1.000
_cell.angle_alpha   90.00
_cell.angle_beta   90.00
_cell.angle_gamma   90.00
#
_symmetry.space_group_name_H-M   'P 1'
#
loop_
_entity.id
_entity.type
_entity.pdbx_description
1 polymer ?
#
loop_
_entity_poly.entity_id
_entity_poly.type
_entity_poly.pdbx_seq_one_letter_code
_entity_poly.pdbx_strand_id
1 'polypeptide(L)'
;AKAISWVMVGGLAGAIIGPQLVIFTRDAVAGTPYVGSFLSQALLPLIALPILLMLRTPSQTQAEAVADSGRTVLQLLAMPRYLLAVAAGVVSYGVMAFVMTAAPVAMVNHGHSVDNAALGIQWHLL
;
A
#
# COMPACT_ATOMS: atom_id res chain seq x y z
N ALA A 1 -6.40 17.59 -11.80
CA ALA A 1 -7.53 16.70 -11.47
C ALA A 1 -7.45 15.35 -12.21
N LYS A 2 -7.39 15.32 -13.55
CA LYS A 2 -7.47 14.06 -14.33
C LYS A 2 -6.36 13.04 -14.00
N ALA A 3 -5.11 13.47 -13.83
CA ALA A 3 -4.00 12.57 -13.47
C ALA A 3 -4.18 11.93 -12.08
N ILE A 4 -4.58 12.72 -11.07
CA ILE A 4 -4.86 12.23 -9.71
C ILE A 4 -6.01 11.22 -9.74
N SER A 5 -7.07 11.51 -10.50
CA SER A 5 -8.19 10.58 -10.68
C SER A 5 -7.75 9.25 -11.30
N TRP A 6 -6.91 9.26 -12.33
CA TRP A 6 -6.35 8.02 -12.91
C TRP A 6 -5.54 7.20 -11.90
N VAL A 7 -4.75 7.85 -11.04
CA VAL A 7 -3.99 7.16 -9.98
C VAL A 7 -4.93 6.52 -8.95
N MET A 8 -6.00 7.23 -8.55
CA MET A 8 -6.99 6.70 -7.61
C MET A 8 -7.76 5.50 -8.19
N VAL A 9 -8.14 5.56 -9.47
CA VAL A 9 -8.78 4.42 -10.16
C VAL A 9 -7.83 3.22 -10.24
N GLY A 10 -6.54 3.44 -10.46
CA GLY A 10 -5.53 2.37 -10.38
C GLY A 10 -5.45 1.72 -9.01
N GLY A 11 -5.53 2.51 -7.93
CA GLY A 11 -5.60 2.00 -6.55
C GLY A 11 -6.83 1.12 -6.30
N LEU A 12 -8.00 1.53 -6.80
CA LEU A 12 -9.23 0.75 -6.71
C LEU A 12 -9.11 -0.60 -7.46
N ALA A 13 -8.56 -0.59 -8.68
CA ALA A 13 -8.30 -1.81 -9.42
C ALA A 13 -7.32 -2.73 -8.66
N GLY A 14 -6.29 -2.16 -8.04
CA GLY A 14 -5.35 -2.89 -7.19
C GLY A 14 -6.01 -3.54 -5.97
N ALA A 15 -6.95 -2.87 -5.31
CA ALA A 15 -7.69 -3.40 -4.16
C ALA A 15 -8.57 -4.61 -4.53
N ILE A 16 -9.04 -4.67 -5.78
CA ILE A 16 -9.79 -5.84 -6.29
C ILE A 16 -8.83 -6.96 -6.69
N ILE A 17 -7.81 -6.65 -7.50
CA ILE A 17 -6.92 -7.64 -8.11
C ILE A 17 -6.00 -8.30 -7.06
N GLY A 18 -5.53 -7.55 -6.06
CA GLY A 18 -4.56 -8.03 -5.08
C GLY A 18 -5.04 -9.26 -4.28
N PRO A 19 -6.17 -9.16 -3.55
CA PRO A 19 -6.70 -10.30 -2.78
C PRO A 19 -7.08 -11.49 -3.66
N GLN A 20 -7.66 -11.23 -4.85
CA GLN A 20 -8.03 -12.28 -5.79
C GLN A 20 -6.82 -13.06 -6.28
N LEU A 21 -5.72 -12.36 -6.60
CA LEU A 21 -4.48 -13.00 -7.01
C LEU A 21 -3.99 -13.97 -5.92
N VAL A 22 -3.94 -13.52 -4.66
CA VAL A 22 -3.50 -14.35 -3.54
C VAL A 22 -4.40 -15.58 -3.34
N ILE A 23 -5.72 -15.44 -3.44
CA ILE A 23 -6.68 -16.54 -3.31
C ILE A 23 -6.44 -17.60 -4.39
N PHE A 24 -6.24 -17.19 -5.64
CA PHE A 24 -6.01 -18.12 -6.76
C PHE A 24 -4.62 -18.75 -6.76
N THR A 25 -3.60 -18.06 -6.23
CA THR A 25 -2.22 -18.55 -6.27
C THR A 25 -1.77 -19.27 -5.01
N ARG A 26 -2.55 -19.24 -3.91
CA ARG A 26 -2.14 -19.82 -2.62
C ARG A 26 -1.87 -21.33 -2.70
N ASP A 27 -2.64 -22.04 -3.52
CA ASP A 27 -2.62 -23.50 -3.68
C ASP A 27 -1.92 -23.92 -4.99
N ALA A 28 -1.29 -22.98 -5.70
CA ALA A 28 -0.66 -23.23 -7.00
C ALA A 28 0.57 -24.15 -6.92
N VAL A 29 1.21 -24.25 -5.75
CA VAL A 29 2.35 -25.14 -5.50
C VAL A 29 1.93 -26.21 -4.49
N ALA A 30 1.79 -27.45 -4.98
CA ALA A 30 1.38 -28.57 -4.15
C ALA A 30 2.38 -28.81 -3.01
N GLY A 31 1.88 -28.90 -1.77
CA GLY A 31 2.68 -29.20 -0.58
C GLY A 31 3.22 -27.98 0.18
N THR A 32 3.18 -26.77 -0.38
CA THR A 32 3.63 -25.53 0.30
C THR A 32 2.67 -24.37 0.06
N PRO A 33 1.73 -24.13 0.99
CA PRO A 33 0.80 -22.99 0.90
C PRO A 33 1.54 -21.65 0.76
N TYR A 34 0.94 -20.71 0.02
CA TYR A 34 1.40 -19.31 -0.17
C TYR A 34 2.66 -19.10 -1.02
N VAL A 35 3.41 -20.14 -1.39
CA VAL A 35 4.59 -19.99 -2.27
C VAL A 35 4.20 -19.35 -3.61
N GLY A 36 3.09 -19.79 -4.20
CA GLY A 36 2.56 -19.20 -5.43
C GLY A 36 2.19 -17.73 -5.26
N SER A 37 1.63 -17.35 -4.11
CA SER A 37 1.25 -15.96 -3.81
C SER A 37 2.46 -15.03 -3.64
N PHE A 38 3.54 -15.49 -2.99
CA PHE A 38 4.77 -14.70 -2.92
C PHE A 38 5.43 -14.53 -4.29
N LEU A 39 5.43 -15.58 -5.12
CA LEU A 39 5.96 -15.49 -6.49
C LEU A 39 5.14 -14.53 -7.35
N SER A 40 3.81 -14.59 -7.29
CA SER A 40 2.95 -13.66 -8.04
C SER A 40 3.14 -12.21 -7.58
N GLN A 41 3.32 -12.00 -6.28
CA GLN A 41 3.55 -10.68 -5.71
C GLN A 41 4.92 -10.10 -6.07
N ALA A 42 5.94 -10.95 -6.27
CA ALA A 42 7.24 -10.55 -6.81
C ALA A 42 7.18 -10.27 -8.33
N LEU A 43 6.34 -10.98 -9.07
CA LEU A 43 6.21 -10.82 -10.52
C LEU A 43 5.50 -9.50 -10.91
N LEU A 44 4.48 -9.07 -10.15
CA LEU A 44 3.77 -7.81 -10.40
C LEU A 44 4.68 -6.57 -10.53
N PRO A 45 5.58 -6.27 -9.57
CA PRO A 45 6.49 -5.14 -9.69
C PRO A 45 7.53 -5.33 -10.79
N LEU A 46 7.95 -6.57 -11.09
CA LEU A 46 8.84 -6.85 -12.23
C LEU A 46 8.20 -6.49 -13.57
N ILE A 47 6.88 -6.70 -13.71
CA ILE A 47 6.11 -6.28 -14.88
C ILE A 47 5.92 -4.75 -14.91
N ALA A 48 5.73 -4.11 -13.74
CA ALA A 48 5.60 -2.66 -13.64
C ALA A 48 6.92 -1.91 -13.91
N LEU A 49 8.06 -2.52 -13.59
CA LEU A 49 9.40 -1.94 -13.72
C LEU A 49 9.71 -1.40 -15.13
N PRO A 50 9.53 -2.14 -16.24
CA PRO A 50 9.79 -1.61 -17.59
C PRO A 50 8.91 -0.40 -17.93
N ILE A 51 7.66 -0.36 -17.46
CA ILE A 51 6.76 0.79 -17.65
C ILE A 51 7.32 2.02 -16.93
N LEU A 52 7.81 1.86 -15.71
CA LEU A 52 8.44 2.92 -14.93
C LEU A 52 9.77 3.37 -15.53
N LEU A 53 10.57 2.46 -16.10
CA LEU A 53 11.82 2.79 -16.80
C LEU A 53 11.58 3.59 -18.09
N MET A 54 10.47 3.33 -18.79
CA MET A 54 10.03 4.13 -19.94
C MET A 54 9.45 5.50 -19.54
N LEU A 55 9.10 5.69 -18.27
CA LEU A 55 8.53 6.94 -17.79
C LEU A 55 9.63 8.01 -17.77
N ARG A 56 9.63 8.86 -18.80
CA ARG A 56 10.51 10.01 -18.87
C ARG A 56 9.99 11.07 -17.91
N THR A 57 10.61 11.18 -16.74
CA THR A 57 10.32 12.29 -15.83
C THR A 57 10.68 13.58 -16.56
N PRO A 58 9.76 14.56 -16.71
CA PRO A 58 10.16 15.88 -17.15
C PRO A 58 11.24 16.34 -16.18
N SER A 59 12.44 16.60 -16.70
CA SER A 59 13.49 17.23 -15.92
C SER A 59 12.82 18.45 -15.30
N GLN A 60 12.70 18.46 -13.97
CA GLN A 60 12.37 19.68 -13.27
C GLN A 60 13.55 20.58 -13.60
N THR A 61 13.39 21.44 -14.61
CA THR A 61 14.17 22.66 -14.72
C THR A 61 14.14 23.20 -13.31
N GLN A 62 15.31 23.14 -12.66
CA GLN A 62 15.53 23.69 -11.35
C GLN A 62 14.78 25.02 -11.36
N ALA A 63 13.69 25.08 -10.61
CA ALA A 63 13.05 26.35 -10.36
C ALA A 63 14.08 27.09 -9.53
N GLU A 64 14.98 27.78 -10.21
CA GLU A 64 15.86 28.76 -9.61
C GLU A 64 14.97 29.72 -8.82
N ALA A 65 15.45 30.01 -7.62
CA ALA A 65 14.97 31.06 -6.74
C ALA A 65 13.59 30.84 -6.07
N VAL A 66 13.62 30.12 -4.94
CA VAL A 66 13.35 30.85 -3.69
C VAL A 66 14.54 30.61 -2.76
N ALA A 67 15.28 31.69 -2.51
CA ALA A 67 16.26 31.80 -1.44
C ALA A 67 15.53 31.79 -0.08
N ASP A 68 14.95 30.66 0.26
CA ASP A 68 14.62 30.32 1.64
C ASP A 68 15.35 29.01 1.88
N SER A 69 16.43 29.06 2.68
CA SER A 69 17.03 27.84 3.20
C SER A 69 15.93 27.11 3.96
N GLY A 70 15.31 26.13 3.30
CA GLY A 70 14.15 25.43 3.84
C GLY A 70 14.41 24.98 5.28
N ARG A 71 13.37 25.06 6.12
CA ARG A 71 13.46 24.69 7.54
C ARG A 71 14.24 23.39 7.70
N THR A 72 15.25 23.41 8.59
CA THR A 72 16.00 22.19 8.87
C THR A 72 15.06 21.13 9.43
N VAL A 73 15.36 19.84 9.20
CA VAL A 73 14.53 18.73 9.71
C VAL A 73 14.28 18.87 11.23
N LEU A 74 15.27 19.36 11.97
CA LEU A 74 15.18 19.67 13.40
C LEU A 74 14.19 20.80 13.70
N GLN A 75 14.18 21.87 12.91
CA GLN A 75 13.19 22.95 13.05
C GLN A 75 11.77 22.46 12.75
N LEU A 76 11.59 21.57 11.76
CA LEU A 76 10.28 20.98 11.45
C LEU A 76 9.78 20.08 12.60
N LEU A 77 10.67 19.25 13.15
CA LEU A 77 10.38 18.38 14.30
C LEU A 77 9.99 19.16 15.55
N ALA A 78 10.60 20.33 15.76
CA ALA A 78 10.31 21.21 16.90
C ALA A 78 8.95 21.94 16.78
N MET A 79 8.28 21.90 15.62
CA MET A 79 6.97 22.54 15.46
C MET A 79 5.86 21.69 16.10
N PRO A 80 5.09 22.23 17.06
CA PRO A 80 4.05 21.46 17.74
C PRO A 80 2.96 20.96 16.79
N ARG A 81 2.65 21.72 15.72
CA ARG A 81 1.69 21.31 14.68
C ARG A 81 2.18 20.10 13.87
N TYR A 82 3.49 20.01 13.63
CA TYR A 82 4.08 18.85 12.96
C TYR A 82 4.01 17.62 13.85
N LEU A 83 4.36 17.76 15.13
CA LEU A 83 4.30 16.66 16.09
C LEU A 83 2.86 16.12 16.25
N LEU A 84 1.85 16.99 16.29
CA LEU A 84 0.45 16.57 16.29
C LEU A 84 0.05 15.81 15.02
N ALA A 85 0.50 16.27 13.85
CA ALA A 85 0.24 15.57 12.59
C ALA A 85 0.93 14.19 12.54
N VAL A 86 2.17 14.09 13.03
CA VAL A 86 2.89 12.82 13.14
C VAL A 86 2.19 11.90 14.13
N ALA A 87 1.84 12.37 15.31
CA ALA A 87 1.15 11.57 16.32
C ALA A 87 -0.19 11.05 15.80
N ALA A 88 -0.99 11.90 15.15
CA ALA A 88 -2.23 11.50 14.50
C ALA A 88 -1.96 10.43 13.43
N GLY A 89 -0.96 10.64 12.56
CA GLY A 89 -0.58 9.66 11.54
C GLY A 89 -0.15 8.31 12.11
N VAL A 90 0.68 8.33 13.17
CA VAL A 90 1.16 7.12 13.84
C VAL A 90 0.01 6.37 14.51
N VAL A 91 -0.87 7.06 15.24
CA VAL A 91 -2.02 6.46 15.89
C VAL A 91 -2.99 5.88 14.85
N SER A 92 -3.35 6.65 13.83
CA SER A 92 -4.24 6.19 12.76
C SER A 92 -3.67 4.99 12.01
N TYR A 93 -2.39 5.03 11.65
CA TYR A 93 -1.73 3.90 10.99
C TYR A 93 -1.63 2.67 11.90
N GLY A 94 -1.32 2.87 13.18
CA GLY A 94 -1.26 1.79 14.17
C GLY A 94 -2.60 1.08 14.32
N VAL A 95 -3.70 1.84 14.43
CA VAL A 95 -5.06 1.29 14.49
C VAL A 95 -5.40 0.54 13.19
N MET A 96 -5.09 1.11 12.03
CA MET A 96 -5.34 0.46 10.74
C MET A 96 -4.58 -0.88 10.64
N ALA A 97 -3.28 -0.88 10.90
CA ALA A 97 -2.43 -2.08 10.83
C ALA A 97 -2.88 -3.15 11.83
N PHE A 98 -3.26 -2.73 13.05
CA PHE A 98 -3.79 -3.63 14.06
C PHE A 98 -5.09 -4.29 13.60
N VAL A 99 -6.07 -3.51 13.14
CA VAL A 99 -7.37 -4.03 12.67
C VAL A 99 -7.18 -4.98 11.49
N MET A 100 -6.33 -4.61 10.53
CA MET A 100 -6.01 -5.40 9.33
C MET A 100 -5.34 -6.74 9.64
N THR A 101 -4.69 -6.87 10.79
CA THR A 101 -4.00 -8.10 11.18
C THR A 101 -4.84 -8.93 12.15
N ALA A 102 -5.42 -8.28 13.16
CA ALA A 102 -6.17 -8.95 14.23
C ALA A 102 -7.48 -9.56 13.72
N ALA A 103 -8.22 -8.87 12.84
CA ALA A 103 -9.50 -9.36 12.35
C ALA A 103 -9.36 -10.65 11.50
N PRO A 104 -8.46 -10.74 10.50
CA PRO A 104 -8.24 -11.99 9.76
C PRO A 104 -7.80 -13.15 10.66
N VAL A 105 -6.88 -12.89 11.60
CA VAL A 105 -6.40 -13.92 12.53
C VAL A 105 -7.53 -14.43 13.42
N ALA A 106 -8.36 -13.54 13.96
CA ALA A 106 -9.52 -13.92 14.74
C ALA A 106 -10.54 -14.72 13.91
N MET A 107 -10.80 -14.33 12.66
CA MET A 107 -11.71 -15.04 11.75
C MET A 107 -11.22 -16.48 11.50
N VAL A 108 -9.93 -16.66 11.19
CA VAL A 108 -9.36 -18.00 10.96
C VAL A 108 -9.39 -18.84 12.24
N ASN A 109 -9.09 -18.26 13.41
CA ASN A 109 -9.14 -18.96 14.70
C ASN A 109 -10.56 -19.41 15.09
N HIS A 110 -11.60 -18.68 14.66
CA HIS A 110 -13.00 -19.08 14.87
C HIS A 110 -13.54 -20.01 13.77
N GLY A 111 -12.69 -20.51 12.88
CA GLY A 111 -13.03 -21.51 11.87
C GLY A 111 -13.56 -20.96 10.54
N HIS A 112 -13.46 -19.64 10.30
CA HIS A 112 -13.72 -19.09 8.97
C HIS A 112 -12.56 -19.40 8.02
N SER A 113 -12.87 -19.61 6.73
CA SER A 113 -11.85 -19.83 5.71
C SER A 113 -10.96 -18.59 5.53
N VAL A 114 -9.72 -18.82 5.10
CA VAL A 114 -8.78 -17.74 4.73
C VAL A 114 -9.35 -16.87 3.61
N ASP A 115 -10.20 -17.44 2.73
CA ASP A 115 -10.89 -16.69 1.67
C ASP A 115 -11.85 -15.65 2.23
N ASN A 116 -12.63 -16.02 3.26
CA ASN A 116 -13.55 -15.09 3.91
C ASN A 116 -12.80 -13.95 4.60
N ALA A 117 -11.63 -14.25 5.20
CA ALA A 117 -10.78 -13.24 5.79
C ALA A 117 -10.19 -12.28 4.73
N ALA A 118 -9.75 -12.82 3.59
CA ALA A 118 -9.25 -12.01 2.47
C ALA A 118 -10.35 -11.13 1.85
N LEU A 119 -11.57 -11.63 1.72
CA LEU A 119 -12.73 -10.86 1.26
C LEU A 119 -13.11 -9.76 2.26
N GLY A 120 -13.02 -10.01 3.57
CA GLY A 120 -13.25 -9.00 4.60
C GLY A 120 -12.30 -7.81 4.48
N ILE A 121 -11.01 -8.07 4.20
CA ILE A 121 -10.01 -7.02 3.94
C ILE A 121 -10.33 -6.27 2.64
N GLN A 122 -10.72 -6.99 1.58
CA GLN A 122 -11.10 -6.39 0.30
C GLN A 122 -12.24 -5.38 0.47
N TRP A 123 -13.30 -5.73 1.20
CA TRP A 123 -14.43 -4.83 1.45
C TRP A 123 -14.10 -3.64 2.34
N HIS A 124 -13.08 -3.73 3.19
CA HIS A 124 -12.61 -2.57 3.94
C HIS A 124 -11.87 -1.55 3.04
N LEU A 125 -11.20 -2.03 2.00
CA LEU A 125 -10.41 -1.20 1.09
C LEU A 125 -11.25 -0.53 -0.02
N LEU A 126 -12.43 -1.08 -0.33
CA LEU A 126 -13.39 -0.58 -1.32
C LEU A 126 -14.32 0.48 -0.73
#